data_AF-A0A7S2XSD6-F1
#
_entry.id   AF-A0A7S2XSD6-F1
#
_cell.length_a   1.000
_cell.length_b   1.000
_cell.length_c   1.000
_cell.angle_alpha   90.00
_cell.angle_beta   90.00
_cell.angle_gamma   90.00
#
_symmetry.space_group_name_H-M   'P 1'
#
loop_
_entity.id
_entity.type
_entity.pdbx_description
1 polymer ?
#
loop_
_entity_poly.entity_id
_entity_poly.type
_entity_poly.pdbx_seq_one_letter_code
_entity_poly.pdbx_strand_id
1 'polypeptide(L)'
;MRKFSHCRCRLGGVGFDSRKSVIAGTNGRHRHSVLRFLLGCFVLGVSTLTSVEGAMRLVLQRVKSASVRVEGKTISSIGPGIMALVGLHEHDTEADLDYCCRKLLAAKLWANENGAQWRHGVKQKNLEVLLVSQFTLYGTLSKKNQPDYKLSMKAVQAQEMYSHFLTMVGKSYDETKVQDGIFGAMMDVELINDGPVTIVIDSDPQKQVDDEEEKADGSS
;
A
#
# COMPACT_ATOMS: atom_id res chain seq x y z
N MET A 1 26.02 -31.09 24.86
CA MET A 1 25.42 -31.20 26.21
C MET A 1 25.51 -29.85 26.92
N ARG A 2 24.40 -29.14 27.07
CA ARG A 2 24.13 -28.11 28.10
C ARG A 2 22.62 -27.84 28.05
N LYS A 3 21.90 -28.32 29.06
CA LYS A 3 20.47 -28.14 29.28
C LYS A 3 20.24 -26.72 29.82
N PHE A 4 19.22 -26.02 29.34
CA PHE A 4 18.62 -24.91 30.07
C PHE A 4 17.10 -25.01 30.03
N SER A 5 16.53 -24.84 31.22
CA SER A 5 15.22 -25.31 31.65
C SER A 5 14.08 -24.36 31.29
N HIS A 6 12.90 -24.97 31.14
CA HIS A 6 11.60 -24.32 31.06
C HIS A 6 11.29 -23.43 32.27
N CYS A 7 10.65 -22.29 32.01
CA CYS A 7 9.95 -21.50 33.02
C CYS A 7 8.44 -21.56 32.74
N ARG A 8 7.66 -22.18 33.65
CA ARG A 8 6.19 -22.15 33.70
C ARG A 8 5.77 -21.10 34.73
N CYS A 9 5.00 -20.10 34.33
CA CYS A 9 4.27 -19.24 35.28
C CYS A 9 2.89 -19.83 35.57
N ARG A 10 2.61 -20.00 36.87
CA ARG A 10 1.34 -20.47 37.44
C ARG A 10 0.36 -19.30 37.61
N LEU A 11 -0.90 -19.60 37.33
CA LEU A 11 -2.09 -18.85 37.72
C LEU A 11 -2.23 -18.79 39.26
N GLY A 12 -2.68 -17.65 39.77
CA GLY A 12 -3.14 -17.47 41.13
C GLY A 12 -4.29 -16.48 41.15
N GLY A 13 -5.51 -16.97 41.36
CA GLY A 13 -6.69 -16.16 41.65
C GLY A 13 -6.88 -16.01 43.15
N VAL A 14 -7.50 -14.90 43.57
CA VAL A 14 -8.23 -14.80 44.83
C VAL A 14 -9.34 -13.77 44.64
N GLY A 15 -10.59 -14.21 44.80
CA GLY A 15 -11.73 -13.33 44.98
C GLY A 15 -11.93 -13.01 46.46
N PHE A 16 -12.54 -11.87 46.75
CA PHE A 16 -13.22 -11.63 48.02
C PHE A 16 -14.36 -10.63 47.85
N ASP A 17 -15.56 -11.12 48.14
CA ASP A 17 -16.84 -10.42 48.25
C ASP A 17 -16.98 -9.87 49.68
N SER A 18 -17.57 -8.67 49.84
CA SER A 18 -18.47 -8.38 50.97
C SER A 18 -19.21 -7.04 50.81
N ARG A 19 -20.54 -7.17 50.63
CA ARG A 19 -21.63 -6.57 51.44
C ARG A 19 -21.79 -5.03 51.51
N LYS A 20 -22.89 -4.59 50.88
CA LYS A 20 -24.07 -3.85 51.41
C LYS A 20 -23.89 -2.86 52.59
N SER A 21 -24.34 -1.62 52.36
CA SER A 21 -25.03 -0.74 53.33
C SER A 21 -26.00 0.16 52.53
N VAL A 22 -27.31 -0.10 52.54
CA VAL A 22 -28.37 0.37 53.46
C VAL A 22 -28.73 1.86 53.28
N ILE A 23 -30.04 2.06 53.15
CA ILE A 23 -30.88 3.23 52.82
C ILE A 23 -31.27 3.99 54.10
N ALA A 24 -31.43 5.33 54.06
CA ALA A 24 -32.46 6.06 54.83
C ALA A 24 -32.56 7.57 54.53
N GLY A 25 -33.80 8.11 54.51
CA GLY A 25 -34.16 9.49 54.94
C GLY A 25 -34.57 10.49 53.84
N THR A 26 -35.82 10.54 53.34
CA THR A 26 -37.02 11.31 53.81
C THR A 26 -37.04 12.84 53.63
N ASN A 27 -37.94 13.28 52.71
CA ASN A 27 -38.87 14.44 52.67
C ASN A 27 -38.44 15.88 53.04
N GLY A 28 -38.70 16.83 52.11
CA GLY A 28 -38.76 18.27 52.41
C GLY A 28 -39.03 19.21 51.20
N ARG A 29 -40.32 19.46 50.91
CA ARG A 29 -41.00 20.59 50.23
C ARG A 29 -40.23 21.73 49.51
N HIS A 30 -40.68 21.95 48.26
CA HIS A 30 -41.17 23.18 47.59
C HIS A 30 -40.24 24.36 47.20
N ARG A 31 -40.35 24.66 45.87
CA ARG A 31 -40.27 25.94 45.15
C ARG A 31 -38.89 26.57 44.94
N HIS A 32 -38.41 26.57 43.70
CA HIS A 32 -38.53 27.71 42.77
C HIS A 32 -37.95 27.34 41.39
N SER A 33 -38.68 27.75 40.36
CA SER A 33 -38.31 27.77 38.94
C SER A 33 -37.03 28.57 38.70
N VAL A 34 -35.98 28.01 38.09
CA VAL A 34 -35.14 28.67 37.05
C VAL A 34 -34.31 27.62 36.28
N LEU A 35 -34.60 27.48 34.98
CA LEU A 35 -33.65 27.34 33.87
C LEU A 35 -32.29 26.63 34.12
N ARG A 36 -32.12 25.42 33.57
CA ARG A 36 -30.86 25.09 32.89
C ARG A 36 -31.07 24.02 31.82
N PHE A 37 -30.80 24.47 30.60
CA PHE A 37 -30.80 23.75 29.34
C PHE A 37 -30.00 22.44 29.43
N LEU A 38 -30.55 21.45 28.73
CA LEU A 38 -30.02 20.12 28.43
C LEU A 38 -28.48 20.09 28.27
N LEU A 39 -27.81 19.51 29.27
CA LEU A 39 -26.47 18.97 29.12
C LEU A 39 -26.60 17.55 28.57
N GLY A 40 -26.34 17.38 27.28
CA GLY A 40 -26.52 16.10 26.61
C GLY A 40 -26.00 16.09 25.19
N CYS A 41 -24.80 16.64 24.95
CA CYS A 41 -24.01 16.23 23.79
C CYS A 41 -23.61 14.77 24.02
N PHE A 42 -24.48 13.86 23.59
CA PHE A 42 -24.16 12.46 23.44
C PHE A 42 -23.14 12.39 22.31
N VAL A 43 -21.86 12.34 22.69
CA VAL A 43 -20.76 11.99 21.81
C VAL A 43 -21.06 10.58 21.32
N LEU A 44 -21.75 10.47 20.19
CA LEU A 44 -21.73 9.27 19.39
C LEU A 44 -20.31 9.17 18.85
N GLY A 45 -19.47 8.49 19.62
CA GLY A 45 -18.24 7.90 19.14
C GLY A 45 -18.61 6.97 18.01
N VAL A 46 -18.61 7.52 16.80
CA VAL A 46 -18.42 6.73 15.59
C VAL A 46 -16.99 6.20 15.75
N SER A 47 -16.92 4.97 16.27
CA SER A 47 -15.77 4.10 16.07
C SER A 47 -15.47 4.22 14.59
N THR A 48 -14.42 4.94 14.25
CA THR A 48 -13.86 4.90 12.90
C THR A 48 -13.56 3.43 12.69
N LEU A 49 -14.37 2.78 11.85
CA LEU A 49 -13.93 1.54 11.22
C LEU A 49 -12.60 1.91 10.62
N THR A 50 -11.51 1.43 11.21
CA THR A 50 -10.23 1.31 10.53
C THR A 50 -10.53 0.36 9.38
N SER A 51 -11.01 0.91 8.27
CA SER A 51 -11.07 0.22 7.01
C SER A 51 -9.68 -0.35 6.81
N VAL A 52 -9.64 -1.66 6.62
CA VAL A 52 -8.40 -2.36 6.38
C VAL A 52 -8.02 -1.98 4.95
N GLU A 53 -7.39 -0.83 4.81
CA GLU A 53 -7.06 -0.25 3.50
C GLU A 53 -5.78 -0.92 3.02
N GLY A 54 -5.95 -1.99 2.25
CA GLY A 54 -4.92 -2.48 1.37
C GLY A 54 -4.66 -1.46 0.28
N ALA A 55 -3.39 -1.31 -0.09
CA ALA A 55 -3.00 -0.37 -1.11
C ALA A 55 -1.80 -0.90 -1.88
N MET A 56 -2.06 -1.46 -3.06
CA MET A 56 -1.06 -1.88 -4.03
C MET A 56 -0.07 -0.74 -4.27
N ARG A 57 1.23 -1.05 -4.26
CA ARG A 57 2.28 -0.04 -4.40
C ARG A 57 3.17 -0.35 -5.58
N LEU A 58 3.41 0.65 -6.41
CA LEU A 58 4.40 0.61 -7.47
C LEU A 58 5.50 1.62 -7.19
N VAL A 59 6.75 1.23 -7.43
CA VAL A 59 7.86 2.18 -7.57
C VAL A 59 8.30 2.16 -9.02
N LEU A 60 7.92 3.19 -9.77
CA LEU A 60 8.28 3.38 -11.16
C LEU A 60 9.63 4.09 -11.26
N GLN A 61 10.50 3.59 -12.11
CA GLN A 61 11.78 4.21 -12.44
C GLN A 61 11.86 4.38 -13.96
N ARG A 62 12.12 5.62 -14.40
CA ARG A 62 12.41 5.87 -15.82
C ARG A 62 13.80 5.33 -16.12
N VAL A 63 13.95 4.51 -17.14
CA VAL A 63 15.21 3.84 -17.44
C VAL A 63 15.63 4.04 -18.90
N LYS A 64 16.94 4.10 -19.13
CA LYS A 64 17.53 3.94 -20.47
C LYS A 64 17.58 2.47 -20.89
N SER A 65 17.74 1.60 -19.92
CA SER A 65 17.70 0.15 -20.05
C SER A 65 17.53 -0.49 -18.67
N ALA A 66 16.92 -1.66 -18.62
CA ALA A 66 16.87 -2.50 -17.42
C ALA A 66 16.84 -3.98 -17.80
N SER A 67 17.34 -4.85 -16.93
CA SER A 67 17.34 -6.29 -17.14
C SER A 67 17.27 -7.08 -15.84
N VAL A 68 16.71 -8.27 -15.93
CA VAL A 68 16.63 -9.23 -14.83
C VAL A 68 17.49 -10.45 -15.15
N ARG A 69 18.33 -10.84 -14.21
CA ARG A 69 19.10 -12.08 -14.27
C ARG A 69 18.72 -13.01 -13.13
N VAL A 70 18.71 -14.30 -13.42
CA VAL A 70 18.56 -15.37 -12.43
C VAL A 70 19.69 -16.36 -12.66
N GLU A 71 20.43 -16.70 -11.60
CA GLU A 71 21.59 -17.59 -11.66
C GLU A 71 22.62 -17.17 -12.75
N GLY A 72 22.83 -15.85 -12.89
CA GLY A 72 23.76 -15.26 -13.86
C GLY A 72 23.26 -15.20 -15.30
N LYS A 73 22.06 -15.73 -15.61
CA LYS A 73 21.47 -15.71 -16.95
C LYS A 73 20.43 -14.60 -17.06
N THR A 74 20.51 -13.79 -18.12
CA THR A 74 19.48 -12.79 -18.42
C THR A 74 18.19 -13.48 -18.85
N ILE A 75 17.12 -13.25 -18.09
CA ILE A 75 15.78 -13.79 -18.37
C ILE A 75 14.97 -12.78 -19.18
N SER A 76 15.11 -11.49 -18.84
CA SER A 76 14.41 -10.41 -19.52
C SER A 76 15.25 -9.14 -19.54
N SER A 77 14.99 -8.31 -20.54
CA SER A 77 15.62 -7.00 -20.69
C SER A 77 14.72 -6.07 -21.47
N ILE A 78 14.78 -4.79 -21.13
CA ILE A 78 14.18 -3.69 -21.86
C ILE A 78 15.24 -2.63 -22.19
N GLY A 79 15.03 -1.94 -23.29
CA GLY A 79 15.67 -0.67 -23.63
C GLY A 79 15.01 0.50 -22.89
N PRO A 80 14.87 1.68 -23.53
CA PRO A 80 14.30 2.84 -22.87
C PRO A 80 12.84 2.60 -22.47
N GLY A 81 12.47 2.98 -21.25
CA GLY A 81 11.17 2.61 -20.72
C GLY A 81 10.98 2.87 -19.23
N ILE A 82 10.11 2.07 -18.62
CA ILE A 82 9.86 2.04 -17.18
C ILE A 82 10.25 0.68 -16.64
N MET A 83 11.06 0.67 -15.58
CA MET A 83 11.15 -0.48 -14.69
C MET A 83 10.27 -0.18 -13.47
N ALA A 84 9.39 -1.11 -13.12
CA ALA A 84 8.48 -0.97 -11.99
C ALA A 84 8.66 -2.12 -11.00
N LEU A 85 8.93 -1.76 -9.75
CA LEU A 85 8.82 -2.68 -8.62
C LEU A 85 7.35 -2.74 -8.20
N VAL A 86 6.78 -3.95 -8.15
CA VAL A 86 5.36 -4.20 -7.92
C VAL A 86 5.17 -4.84 -6.54
N GLY A 87 4.59 -4.10 -5.60
CA GLY A 87 4.22 -4.58 -4.28
C GLY A 87 2.72 -4.85 -4.21
N LEU A 88 2.36 -6.04 -3.72
CA LEU A 88 0.97 -6.42 -3.42
C LEU A 88 0.74 -6.47 -1.91
N HIS A 89 -0.29 -5.77 -1.44
CA HIS A 89 -0.78 -5.80 -0.06
C HIS A 89 -1.69 -7.01 0.16
N GLU A 90 -1.77 -7.52 1.39
CA GLU A 90 -2.58 -8.71 1.76
C GLU A 90 -4.09 -8.58 1.50
N HIS A 91 -4.57 -7.38 1.19
CA HIS A 91 -5.97 -7.06 0.96
C HIS A 91 -6.22 -6.39 -0.39
N ASP A 92 -5.23 -6.39 -1.29
CA ASP A 92 -5.42 -5.86 -2.63
C ASP A 92 -6.52 -6.63 -3.37
N THR A 93 -7.23 -5.90 -4.20
CA THR A 93 -8.34 -6.37 -5.01
C THR A 93 -8.05 -6.12 -6.49
N GLU A 94 -8.93 -6.61 -7.37
CA GLU A 94 -8.84 -6.33 -8.80
C GLU A 94 -8.97 -4.82 -9.13
N ALA A 95 -9.68 -4.05 -8.29
CA ALA A 95 -9.80 -2.60 -8.45
C ALA A 95 -8.45 -1.89 -8.25
N ASP A 96 -7.63 -2.39 -7.32
CA ASP A 96 -6.27 -1.87 -7.08
C ASP A 96 -5.36 -2.12 -8.28
N LEU A 97 -5.46 -3.33 -8.87
CA LEU A 97 -4.74 -3.67 -10.10
C LEU A 97 -5.12 -2.73 -11.26
N ASP A 98 -6.41 -2.52 -11.49
CA ASP A 98 -6.89 -1.63 -12.55
C ASP A 98 -6.38 -0.21 -12.35
N TYR A 99 -6.52 0.32 -11.12
CA TYR A 99 -6.03 1.65 -10.77
C TYR A 99 -4.53 1.80 -11.06
N CYS A 100 -3.71 0.87 -10.54
CA CYS A 100 -2.27 0.89 -10.71
C CYS A 100 -1.86 0.72 -12.18
N CYS A 101 -2.54 -0.14 -12.93
CA CYS A 101 -2.32 -0.33 -14.37
C CYS A 101 -2.56 0.98 -15.14
N ARG A 102 -3.73 1.61 -14.92
CA ARG A 102 -4.08 2.88 -15.57
C ARG A 102 -3.08 3.98 -15.22
N LYS A 103 -2.71 4.14 -13.94
CA LYS A 103 -1.76 5.17 -13.49
C LYS A 103 -0.35 4.91 -14.04
N LEU A 104 0.13 3.67 -14.06
CA LEU A 104 1.43 3.31 -14.65
C LEU A 104 1.50 3.72 -16.13
N LEU A 105 0.50 3.32 -16.93
CA LEU A 105 0.50 3.57 -18.37
C LEU A 105 0.20 5.03 -18.74
N ALA A 106 -0.45 5.77 -17.85
CA ALA A 106 -0.75 7.20 -18.04
C ALA A 106 0.33 8.14 -17.47
N ALA A 107 1.30 7.64 -16.70
CA ALA A 107 2.34 8.44 -16.08
C ALA A 107 3.16 9.20 -17.14
N LYS A 108 3.17 10.53 -17.06
CA LYS A 108 3.85 11.40 -18.03
C LYS A 108 5.28 11.68 -17.59
N LEU A 109 6.21 10.82 -18.00
CA LEU A 109 7.61 10.85 -17.56
C LEU A 109 8.60 11.39 -18.61
N TRP A 110 8.13 11.73 -19.81
CA TRP A 110 8.98 12.22 -20.91
C TRP A 110 8.51 13.56 -21.46
N ALA A 111 9.44 14.25 -22.13
CA ALA A 111 9.16 15.47 -22.84
C ALA A 111 8.31 15.24 -24.10
N ASN A 112 7.52 16.25 -24.47
CA ASN A 112 6.87 16.28 -25.79
C ASN A 112 7.87 16.61 -26.92
N GLU A 113 7.35 16.64 -28.14
CA GLU A 113 8.10 16.94 -29.36
C GLU A 113 8.76 18.32 -29.32
N ASN A 114 8.16 19.26 -28.58
CA ASN A 114 8.65 20.63 -28.41
C ASN A 114 9.64 20.77 -27.24
N GLY A 115 10.01 19.66 -26.59
CA GLY A 115 10.95 19.64 -25.46
C GLY A 115 10.34 19.99 -24.10
N ALA A 116 9.04 20.25 -24.01
CA ALA A 116 8.36 20.50 -22.74
C ALA A 116 8.28 19.21 -21.92
N GLN A 117 8.90 19.22 -20.74
CA GLN A 117 8.99 18.06 -19.83
C GLN A 117 7.63 17.63 -19.28
N TRP A 118 7.52 16.37 -18.85
CA TRP A 118 6.35 15.81 -18.14
C TRP A 118 5.04 15.81 -18.96
N ARG A 119 5.13 15.53 -20.26
CA ARG A 119 3.97 15.60 -21.17
C ARG A 119 3.56 14.27 -21.79
N HIS A 120 4.52 13.38 -22.03
CA HIS A 120 4.27 12.06 -22.63
C HIS A 120 4.55 10.94 -21.66
N GLY A 121 3.75 9.88 -21.74
CA GLY A 121 3.95 8.63 -21.04
C GLY A 121 4.52 7.54 -21.94
N VAL A 122 4.62 6.33 -21.38
CA VAL A 122 5.32 5.19 -21.98
C VAL A 122 4.68 4.79 -23.32
N LYS A 123 3.35 4.86 -23.39
CA LYS A 123 2.57 4.53 -24.59
C LYS A 123 2.82 5.53 -25.72
N GLN A 124 2.78 6.84 -25.43
CA GLN A 124 3.00 7.87 -26.45
C GLN A 124 4.41 7.81 -27.03
N LYS A 125 5.41 7.43 -26.22
CA LYS A 125 6.79 7.26 -26.68
C LYS A 125 7.07 5.87 -27.26
N ASN A 126 6.10 4.97 -27.25
CA ASN A 126 6.23 3.61 -27.76
C ASN A 126 7.38 2.83 -27.10
N LEU A 127 7.53 2.99 -25.79
CA LEU A 127 8.65 2.45 -24.99
C LEU A 127 8.28 1.16 -24.26
N GLU A 128 9.23 0.55 -23.57
CA GLU A 128 9.05 -0.75 -22.93
C GLU A 128 8.76 -0.63 -21.42
N VAL A 129 8.20 -1.70 -20.85
CA VAL A 129 7.90 -1.80 -19.42
C VAL A 129 8.46 -3.12 -18.89
N LEU A 130 9.21 -3.05 -17.79
CA LEU A 130 9.69 -4.22 -17.06
C LEU A 130 9.05 -4.22 -15.68
N LEU A 131 8.25 -5.24 -15.38
CA LEU A 131 7.60 -5.43 -14.09
C LEU A 131 8.39 -6.45 -13.27
N VAL A 132 8.64 -6.15 -12.00
CA VAL A 132 9.34 -7.05 -11.07
C VAL A 132 8.59 -7.10 -9.75
N SER A 133 8.18 -8.29 -9.32
CA SER A 133 7.53 -8.50 -8.03
C SER A 133 8.46 -8.10 -6.87
N GLN A 134 7.99 -7.23 -5.96
CA GLN A 134 8.76 -6.68 -4.85
C GLN A 134 7.92 -6.57 -3.57
N PHE A 135 7.80 -7.67 -2.82
CA PHE A 135 7.05 -7.68 -1.56
C PHE A 135 7.63 -6.72 -0.50
N THR A 136 8.94 -6.42 -0.57
CA THR A 136 9.61 -5.58 0.42
C THR A 136 9.17 -4.12 0.42
N LEU A 137 8.35 -3.68 -0.56
CA LEU A 137 7.74 -2.35 -0.56
C LEU A 137 6.82 -2.10 0.66
N TYR A 138 6.39 -3.17 1.33
CA TYR A 138 5.68 -3.11 2.61
C TYR A 138 6.54 -3.47 3.82
N GLY A 139 7.87 -3.46 3.66
CA GLY A 139 8.79 -3.63 4.78
C GLY A 139 8.67 -2.47 5.76
N THR A 140 8.27 -2.77 6.99
CA THR A 140 8.31 -1.82 8.11
C THR A 140 9.47 -2.14 9.03
N LEU A 141 10.13 -1.13 9.58
CA LEU A 141 11.22 -1.35 10.52
C LEU A 141 10.68 -1.37 11.96
N SER A 142 10.90 -2.48 12.65
CA SER A 142 10.64 -2.57 14.08
C SER A 142 11.57 -1.65 14.88
N LYS A 143 11.31 -1.48 16.19
CA LYS A 143 12.19 -0.73 17.10
C LYS A 143 13.65 -1.23 17.14
N LYS A 144 13.91 -2.46 16.66
CA LYS A 144 15.25 -3.06 16.54
C LYS A 144 15.81 -3.00 15.11
N ASN A 145 15.21 -2.19 14.22
CA ASN A 145 15.55 -2.07 12.80
C ASN A 145 15.46 -3.39 12.00
N GLN A 146 14.74 -4.39 12.52
CA GLN A 146 14.44 -5.60 11.77
C GLN A 146 13.24 -5.33 10.86
N PRO A 147 13.34 -5.65 9.56
CA PRO A 147 12.23 -5.51 8.63
C PRO A 147 11.13 -6.55 8.91
N ASP A 148 9.89 -6.10 8.87
CA ASP A 148 8.67 -6.88 9.01
C ASP A 148 7.77 -6.64 7.79
N TYR A 149 7.26 -7.72 7.20
CA TYR A 149 6.53 -7.74 5.94
C TYR A 149 5.08 -8.25 6.11
N LYS A 150 4.50 -8.09 7.30
CA LYS A 150 3.14 -8.55 7.61
C LYS A 150 2.08 -8.10 6.60
N LEU A 151 2.21 -6.88 6.11
CA LEU A 151 1.27 -6.25 5.18
C LEU A 151 1.38 -6.78 3.75
N SER A 152 2.43 -7.52 3.42
CA SER A 152 2.59 -8.12 2.09
C SER A 152 1.65 -9.30 1.88
N MET A 153 1.10 -9.41 0.67
CA MET A 153 0.32 -10.58 0.26
C MET A 153 1.12 -11.88 0.36
N LYS A 154 0.45 -12.98 0.73
CA LYS A 154 1.08 -14.31 0.83
C LYS A 154 1.49 -14.82 -0.54
N ALA A 155 2.61 -15.55 -0.62
CA ALA A 155 3.26 -15.93 -1.87
C ALA A 155 2.34 -16.55 -2.94
N VAL A 156 1.47 -17.49 -2.57
CA VAL A 156 0.57 -18.16 -3.53
C VAL A 156 -0.44 -17.18 -4.13
N GLN A 157 -1.14 -16.42 -3.28
CA GLN A 157 -2.10 -15.40 -3.73
C GLN A 157 -1.40 -14.27 -4.51
N ALA A 158 -0.21 -13.86 -4.05
CA ALA A 158 0.59 -12.84 -4.70
C ALA A 158 1.04 -13.27 -6.10
N GLN A 159 1.37 -14.54 -6.30
CA GLN A 159 1.73 -15.05 -7.62
C GLN A 159 0.56 -14.99 -8.61
N GLU A 160 -0.63 -15.41 -8.18
CA GLU A 160 -1.85 -15.35 -9.00
C GLU A 160 -2.20 -13.91 -9.35
N MET A 161 -2.22 -13.02 -8.35
CA MET A 161 -2.57 -11.62 -8.51
C MET A 161 -1.52 -10.86 -9.34
N TYR A 162 -0.23 -11.14 -9.15
CA TYR A 162 0.84 -10.57 -9.96
C TYR A 162 0.73 -11.00 -11.43
N SER A 163 0.47 -12.29 -11.68
CA SER A 163 0.28 -12.81 -13.05
C SER A 163 -0.94 -12.17 -13.72
N HIS A 164 -2.00 -11.92 -12.96
CA HIS A 164 -3.16 -11.18 -13.45
C HIS A 164 -2.79 -9.73 -13.80
N PHE A 165 -2.03 -9.04 -12.94
CA PHE A 165 -1.56 -7.68 -13.19
C PHE A 165 -0.69 -7.58 -14.46
N LEU A 166 0.25 -8.51 -14.67
CA LEU A 166 1.06 -8.57 -15.89
C LEU A 166 0.17 -8.65 -17.14
N THR A 167 -0.80 -9.57 -17.12
CA THR A 167 -1.75 -9.77 -18.23
C THR A 167 -2.57 -8.51 -18.49
N MET A 168 -3.03 -7.85 -17.43
CA MET A 168 -3.81 -6.62 -17.50
C MET A 168 -3.00 -5.46 -18.13
N VAL A 169 -1.74 -5.28 -17.74
CA VAL A 169 -0.85 -4.27 -18.32
C VAL A 169 -0.54 -4.59 -19.78
N GLY A 170 -0.25 -5.85 -20.12
CA GLY A 170 -0.04 -6.30 -21.49
C GLY A 170 -1.23 -5.99 -22.41
N LYS A 171 -2.44 -6.36 -21.99
CA LYS A 171 -3.69 -6.08 -22.74
C LYS A 171 -4.00 -4.59 -22.88
N SER A 172 -3.66 -3.79 -21.86
CA SER A 172 -3.92 -2.34 -21.85
C SER A 172 -2.89 -1.53 -22.62
N TYR A 173 -1.79 -2.17 -23.05
CA TYR A 173 -0.72 -1.54 -23.80
C TYR A 173 -0.32 -2.33 -25.05
N ASP A 174 0.64 -3.25 -24.91
CA ASP A 174 1.19 -4.12 -25.95
C ASP A 174 1.95 -5.23 -25.23
N GLU A 175 1.50 -6.48 -25.37
CA GLU A 175 2.11 -7.64 -24.70
C GLU A 175 3.58 -7.83 -25.08
N THR A 176 3.99 -7.41 -26.27
CA THR A 176 5.40 -7.55 -26.73
C THR A 176 6.35 -6.58 -26.01
N LYS A 177 5.81 -5.52 -25.39
CA LYS A 177 6.57 -4.45 -24.73
C LYS A 177 6.59 -4.56 -23.22
N VAL A 178 5.84 -5.51 -22.67
CA VAL A 178 5.77 -5.76 -21.23
C VAL A 178 6.59 -7.00 -20.93
N GLN A 179 7.69 -6.80 -20.21
CA GLN A 179 8.60 -7.83 -19.76
C GLN A 179 8.38 -8.09 -18.26
N ASP A 180 8.68 -9.30 -17.82
CA ASP A 180 8.60 -9.75 -16.43
C ASP A 180 9.96 -10.24 -15.92
N GLY A 181 10.13 -10.27 -14.60
CA GLY A 181 11.13 -11.10 -13.94
C GLY A 181 10.68 -12.56 -13.80
N ILE A 182 11.18 -13.24 -12.77
CA ILE A 182 10.66 -14.54 -12.33
C ILE A 182 10.12 -14.38 -10.91
N PHE A 183 8.81 -14.51 -10.76
CA PHE A 183 8.16 -14.38 -9.45
C PHE A 183 8.77 -15.34 -8.42
N GLY A 184 9.14 -14.81 -7.25
CA GLY A 184 9.68 -15.60 -6.13
C GLY A 184 11.12 -16.10 -6.32
N ALA A 185 11.76 -15.85 -7.46
CA ALA A 185 13.18 -16.15 -7.65
C ALA A 185 14.07 -15.06 -7.03
N MET A 186 15.28 -15.44 -6.63
CA MET A 186 16.34 -14.48 -6.34
C MET A 186 16.84 -13.90 -7.66
N MET A 187 16.65 -12.59 -7.85
CA MET A 187 16.93 -11.89 -9.09
C MET A 187 18.00 -10.83 -8.88
N ASP A 188 18.93 -10.74 -9.83
CA ASP A 188 19.78 -9.57 -10.00
C ASP A 188 19.09 -8.62 -10.98
N VAL A 189 18.71 -7.45 -10.51
CA VAL A 189 18.03 -6.44 -11.34
C VAL A 189 19.00 -5.30 -11.63
N GLU A 190 19.40 -5.20 -12.90
CA GLU A 190 20.28 -4.15 -13.41
C GLU A 190 19.43 -3.06 -14.05
N LEU A 191 19.68 -1.79 -13.75
CA LEU A 191 19.02 -0.68 -14.45
C LEU A 191 19.94 0.53 -14.59
N ILE A 192 19.71 1.30 -15.64
CA ILE A 192 20.30 2.62 -15.85
C ILE A 192 19.18 3.65 -15.74
N ASN A 193 19.06 4.27 -14.56
CA ASN A 193 18.02 5.27 -14.32
C ASN A 193 18.28 6.52 -15.18
N ASP A 194 17.23 6.98 -15.88
CA ASP A 194 17.29 8.11 -16.80
C ASP A 194 16.78 9.36 -16.08
N GLY A 195 17.66 10.21 -15.56
CA GLY A 195 17.30 11.45 -14.85
C GLY A 195 18.16 11.71 -13.61
N PRO A 196 17.97 10.97 -12.50
CA PRO A 196 17.00 9.90 -12.30
C PRO A 196 15.57 10.41 -12.05
N VAL A 197 14.57 9.64 -12.49
CA VAL A 197 13.14 9.89 -12.22
C VAL A 197 12.56 8.66 -11.54
N THR A 198 11.98 8.86 -10.35
CA THR A 198 11.33 7.80 -9.57
C THR A 198 9.99 8.31 -9.06
N ILE A 199 8.93 7.53 -9.30
CA ILE A 199 7.55 7.87 -8.90
C ILE A 199 6.96 6.71 -8.12
N VAL A 200 6.25 7.00 -7.03
CA VAL A 200 5.52 6.01 -6.26
C VAL A 200 4.04 6.13 -6.59
N ILE A 201 3.38 5.02 -6.93
CA ILE A 201 1.93 4.93 -7.05
C ILE A 201 1.44 4.05 -5.92
N ASP A 202 0.36 4.45 -5.26
CA ASP A 202 -0.21 3.79 -4.11
C ASP A 202 -1.74 3.81 -4.30
N SER A 203 -2.39 2.64 -4.31
CA SER A 203 -3.84 2.54 -4.55
C SER A 203 -4.70 2.90 -3.33
N ASP A 204 -4.10 3.35 -2.24
CA ASP A 204 -4.79 3.81 -1.03
C ASP A 204 -5.81 4.92 -1.38
N PRO A 205 -7.12 4.69 -1.22
CA PRO A 205 -8.17 5.64 -1.57
C PRO A 205 -8.00 7.01 -0.90
N GLN A 206 -7.47 7.07 0.32
CA GLN A 206 -7.28 8.35 1.02
C GLN A 206 -6.25 9.22 0.32
N LYS A 207 -5.22 8.61 -0.27
CA LYS A 207 -4.21 9.30 -1.08
C LYS A 207 -4.69 9.63 -2.49
N GLN A 208 -5.83 9.07 -2.92
CA GLN A 208 -6.44 9.38 -4.21
C GLN A 208 -7.31 10.64 -4.15
N VAL A 209 -7.91 10.96 -2.99
CA VAL A 209 -8.79 12.14 -2.83
C VAL A 209 -8.02 13.44 -2.97
N ASP A 210 -6.77 13.48 -2.49
CA ASP A 210 -5.87 14.62 -2.68
C ASP A 210 -5.60 14.94 -4.17
N ASP A 211 -5.59 13.92 -5.05
CA ASP A 211 -5.37 14.07 -6.51
C ASP A 211 -6.61 14.63 -7.27
N GLU A 212 -7.82 14.45 -6.72
CA GLU A 212 -9.07 14.85 -7.38
C GLU A 212 -9.54 16.25 -6.94
N GLU A 213 -9.32 16.62 -5.68
CA GLU A 213 -9.58 17.99 -5.21
C GLU A 213 -8.66 19.00 -5.91
N GLU A 214 -7.37 18.67 -6.14
CA GLU A 214 -6.39 19.53 -6.85
C GLU A 214 -6.74 19.75 -8.35
N LYS A 215 -7.61 18.91 -8.92
CA LYS A 215 -8.12 19.10 -10.29
C LYS A 215 -9.34 20.01 -10.35
N ALA A 216 -10.06 20.17 -9.24
CA ALA A 216 -11.27 20.99 -9.18
C ALA A 216 -10.97 22.47 -8.95
N ASP A 217 -9.82 22.79 -8.37
CA ASP A 217 -9.34 24.15 -8.03
C ASP A 217 -8.23 24.66 -8.99
N GLY A 218 -7.53 23.78 -9.71
CA GLY A 218 -6.54 24.13 -10.75
C GLY A 218 -7.09 24.50 -12.14
N SER A 219 -8.41 24.50 -12.33
CA SER A 219 -9.08 25.01 -13.53
C SER A 219 -9.73 26.38 -13.25
N SER A 220 -8.92 27.44 -13.22
CA SER A 220 -9.36 28.83 -13.29
C SER A 220 -8.33 29.66 -14.07
#